data_AF-A0AAW5S187-F1
#
_entry.id   AF-A0AAW5S187-F1
#
_cell.length_a   1.000
_cell.length_b   1.000
_cell.length_c   1.000
_cell.angle_alpha   90.00
_cell.angle_beta   90.00
_cell.angle_gamma   90.00
#
_symmetry.space_group_name_H-M   'P 1'
#
loop_
_entity.id
_entity.type
_entity.pdbx_description
1 polymer ?
#
loop_
_entity_poly.entity_id
_entity_poly.type
_entity_poly.pdbx_seq_one_letter_code
_entity_poly.pdbx_strand_id
1 'polypeptide(L)'
;MATEETMARTILPAELLARLNTEGRMAASRSRFVDPDAVADVRKLLAERGEEWAASVLMRDISRRSIACQQLPWLDPGELETLVLADKAEFEQLIAGL
;
A
#
# COMPACT_ATOMS: atom_id res chain seq x y z
N MET A 1 -27.45 -11.64 -3.49
CA MET A 1 -26.51 -11.31 -4.59
C MET A 1 -25.52 -10.33 -4.00
N ALA A 2 -24.34 -10.81 -3.61
CA ALA A 2 -23.26 -9.93 -3.17
C ALA A 2 -22.74 -9.20 -4.41
N THR A 3 -22.75 -7.88 -4.37
CA THR A 3 -22.04 -7.04 -5.32
C THR A 3 -20.56 -7.43 -5.29
N GLU A 4 -20.03 -7.92 -6.41
CA GLU A 4 -18.59 -7.91 -6.68
C GLU A 4 -18.16 -6.44 -6.74
N GLU A 5 -17.92 -5.84 -5.58
CA GLU A 5 -17.16 -4.60 -5.48
C GLU A 5 -15.77 -4.93 -6.03
N THR A 6 -15.57 -4.53 -7.29
CA THR A 6 -14.30 -4.69 -7.99
C THR A 6 -13.23 -3.98 -7.16
N MET A 7 -12.35 -4.75 -6.52
CA MET A 7 -11.23 -4.23 -5.72
C MET A 7 -10.34 -3.39 -6.64
N ALA A 8 -10.52 -2.07 -6.60
CA ALA A 8 -10.00 -1.19 -7.63
C ALA A 8 -8.46 -1.12 -7.59
N ARG A 9 -7.83 -1.30 -8.74
CA ARG A 9 -6.39 -1.01 -8.91
C ARG A 9 -6.11 0.47 -8.68
N THR A 10 -4.86 0.78 -8.36
CA THR A 10 -4.41 2.16 -8.21
C THR A 10 -4.61 2.96 -9.51
N ILE A 11 -4.98 4.22 -9.34
CA ILE A 11 -5.09 5.19 -10.44
C ILE A 11 -3.77 5.95 -10.69
N LEU A 12 -2.78 5.77 -9.82
CA LEU A 12 -1.52 6.51 -9.90
C LEU A 12 -0.68 6.02 -11.09
N PRO A 13 -0.04 6.95 -11.85
CA PRO A 13 0.85 6.56 -12.93
C PRO A 13 2.12 5.88 -12.40
N ALA A 14 2.69 4.98 -13.20
CA ALA A 14 3.86 4.17 -12.81
C ALA A 14 5.09 5.00 -12.35
N GLU A 15 5.31 6.17 -12.95
CA GLU A 15 6.40 7.07 -12.56
C GLU A 15 6.22 7.58 -11.12
N LEU A 16 4.99 7.94 -10.75
CA LEU A 16 4.68 8.35 -9.39
C LEU A 16 4.85 7.18 -8.42
N LEU A 17 4.37 5.98 -8.77
CA LEU A 17 4.56 4.79 -7.95
C LEU A 17 6.05 4.48 -7.68
N ALA A 18 6.91 4.60 -8.70
CA ALA A 18 8.36 4.42 -8.53
C ALA A 18 8.97 5.45 -7.57
N ARG A 19 8.50 6.70 -7.63
CA ARG A 19 8.91 7.76 -6.69
C ARG A 19 8.45 7.44 -5.26
N LEU A 20 7.18 7.09 -5.08
CA LEU A 20 6.64 6.72 -3.76
C LEU A 20 7.29 5.46 -3.18
N ASN A 21 7.67 4.50 -4.03
CA ASN A 21 8.46 3.34 -3.60
C ASN A 21 9.83 3.76 -3.05
N THR A 22 10.51 4.66 -3.75
CA THR A 22 11.79 5.22 -3.30
C THR A 22 11.63 5.96 -1.98
N GLU A 23 10.61 6.82 -1.87
CA GLU A 23 10.32 7.57 -0.65
C GLU A 23 9.96 6.65 0.54
N GLY A 24 9.15 5.63 0.32
CA GLY A 24 8.79 4.65 1.36
C GLY A 24 10.01 3.88 1.87
N ARG A 25 10.88 3.43 0.97
CA ARG A 25 12.16 2.80 1.36
C ARG A 25 13.07 3.75 2.13
N MET A 26 13.14 5.02 1.72
CA MET A 26 13.91 6.03 2.46
C MET A 26 13.32 6.27 3.85
N ALA A 27 11.99 6.35 3.99
CA ALA A 27 11.31 6.50 5.27
C ALA A 27 11.61 5.32 6.20
N ALA A 28 11.43 4.08 5.72
CA ALA A 28 11.75 2.88 6.48
C ALA A 28 13.22 2.83 6.91
N SER A 29 14.16 3.31 6.08
CA SER A 29 15.59 3.28 6.39
C SER A 29 16.01 4.19 7.55
N ARG A 30 15.15 5.12 7.98
CA ARG A 30 15.43 6.04 9.09
C ARG A 30 15.47 5.35 10.46
N SER A 31 14.89 4.16 10.54
CA SER A 31 14.87 3.35 11.75
C SER A 31 15.22 1.90 11.40
N ARG A 32 15.87 1.20 12.34
CA ARG A 32 16.04 -0.26 12.23
C ARG A 32 14.79 -1.04 12.64
N PHE A 33 13.82 -0.35 13.23
CA PHE A 33 12.57 -0.92 13.71
C PHE A 33 11.43 -0.51 12.79
N VAL A 34 10.44 -1.39 12.68
CA VAL A 34 9.20 -1.13 11.95
C VAL A 34 8.43 0.01 12.63
N ASP A 35 7.84 0.89 11.83
CA ASP A 35 6.92 1.93 12.31
C ASP A 35 5.56 1.29 12.67
N PRO A 36 5.15 1.30 13.96
CA PRO A 36 3.89 0.71 14.38
C PRO A 36 2.66 1.41 13.81
N ASP A 37 2.74 2.71 13.51
CA ASP A 37 1.62 3.47 12.95
C ASP A 37 1.43 3.08 11.48
N ALA A 38 2.52 2.96 10.72
CA ALA A 38 2.46 2.46 9.35
C ALA A 38 1.89 1.03 9.27
N VAL A 39 2.19 0.16 10.23
CA VAL A 39 1.56 -1.17 10.31
C VAL A 39 0.06 -1.08 10.54
N ALA A 40 -0.38 -0.22 11.45
CA ALA A 40 -1.80 -0.04 11.75
C ALA A 40 -2.56 0.52 10.53
N ASP A 41 -1.99 1.52 9.86
CA ASP A 41 -2.55 2.14 8.67
C ASP A 41 -2.65 1.15 7.52
N VAL A 42 -1.58 0.40 7.24
CA VAL A 42 -1.61 -0.59 6.14
C VAL A 42 -2.60 -1.71 6.42
N ARG A 43 -2.75 -2.15 7.68
CA ARG A 43 -3.76 -3.15 8.02
C ARG A 43 -5.18 -2.64 7.72
N LYS A 44 -5.43 -1.35 7.99
CA LYS A 44 -6.69 -0.70 7.65
C LYS A 44 -6.86 -0.57 6.14
N LEU A 45 -5.83 -0.09 5.43
CA LEU A 45 -5.85 0.05 3.96
C LEU A 45 -6.12 -1.29 3.26
N LEU A 46 -5.49 -2.38 3.69
CA LEU A 46 -5.73 -3.70 3.12
C LEU A 46 -7.18 -4.18 3.33
N ALA A 47 -7.80 -3.82 4.46
CA ALA A 47 -9.20 -4.14 4.72
C ALA A 47 -10.18 -3.29 3.89
N GLU A 48 -9.84 -2.03 3.62
CA GLU A 48 -10.71 -1.07 2.93
C GLU A 48 -10.52 -1.07 1.41
N ARG A 49 -9.27 -1.16 0.93
CA ARG A 49 -8.87 -1.07 -0.48
C ARG A 49 -8.65 -2.45 -1.12
N GLY A 50 -8.34 -3.44 -0.29
CA GLY A 50 -8.02 -4.79 -0.74
C GLY A 50 -6.59 -5.00 -1.22
N GLU A 51 -6.25 -6.27 -1.39
CA GLU A 51 -4.91 -6.71 -1.80
C GLU A 51 -4.63 -6.45 -3.29
N GLU A 52 -5.65 -6.40 -4.16
CA GLU A 52 -5.44 -6.08 -5.58
C GLU A 52 -4.95 -4.64 -5.76
N TRP A 53 -5.51 -3.69 -4.99
CA TRP A 53 -5.02 -2.32 -4.95
C TRP A 53 -3.55 -2.29 -4.49
N ALA A 54 -3.23 -2.95 -3.37
CA ALA A 54 -1.88 -2.97 -2.83
C ALA A 54 -0.87 -3.60 -3.81
N ALA A 55 -1.22 -4.71 -4.47
CA ALA A 55 -0.38 -5.35 -5.49
C ALA A 55 -0.12 -4.41 -6.68
N SER A 56 -1.13 -3.64 -7.08
CA SER A 56 -0.99 -2.66 -8.16
C SER A 56 -0.11 -1.47 -7.78
N VAL A 57 -0.16 -0.99 -6.53
CA VAL A 57 0.74 0.06 -6.02
C VAL A 57 2.18 -0.43 -5.98
N LEU A 58 2.40 -1.65 -5.47
CA LEU A 58 3.74 -2.22 -5.29
C LEU A 58 4.32 -2.80 -6.58
N MET A 59 3.52 -2.86 -7.67
CA MET A 59 3.92 -3.41 -8.96
C MET A 59 4.50 -4.83 -8.87
N ARG A 60 4.00 -5.64 -7.93
CA ARG A 60 4.42 -7.03 -7.72
C ARG A 60 3.30 -7.88 -7.15
N ASP A 61 3.42 -9.19 -7.29
CA ASP A 61 2.56 -10.15 -6.62
C ASP A 61 2.79 -10.14 -5.10
N ILE A 62 1.70 -10.12 -4.32
CA ILE A 62 1.71 -10.16 -2.85
C ILE A 62 0.98 -11.39 -2.30
N SER A 63 0.79 -12.44 -3.10
CA SER A 63 0.13 -13.68 -2.69
C SER A 63 0.83 -14.38 -1.51
N ARG A 64 2.15 -14.20 -1.34
CA ARG A 64 2.91 -14.71 -0.19
C ARG A 64 2.33 -14.15 1.12
N ARG A 65 2.00 -15.03 2.06
CA ARG A 65 1.45 -14.67 3.38
C ARG A 65 2.53 -14.37 4.41
N SER A 66 2.21 -13.50 5.37
CA SER A 66 3.04 -13.29 6.56
C SER A 66 3.05 -14.52 7.45
N ILE A 67 4.21 -14.86 8.00
CA ILE A 67 4.38 -15.99 8.93
C ILE A 67 3.68 -15.69 10.27
N ALA A 68 3.76 -14.44 10.74
CA ALA A 68 3.17 -14.03 12.02
C ALA A 68 1.66 -13.84 11.95
N CYS A 69 1.11 -13.54 10.75
CA CYS A 69 -0.32 -13.35 10.54
C CYS A 69 -0.70 -13.80 9.12
N GLN A 70 -1.21 -15.02 8.98
CA GLN A 70 -1.53 -15.60 7.67
C GLN A 70 -2.65 -14.88 6.90
N GLN A 71 -3.42 -14.02 7.58
CA GLN A 71 -4.46 -13.21 6.98
C GLN A 71 -3.90 -12.00 6.21
N LEU A 72 -2.61 -11.67 6.38
CA LEU A 72 -1.98 -10.51 5.75
C LEU A 72 -0.89 -10.96 4.76
N PRO A 73 -0.65 -10.19 3.68
CA PRO A 73 0.46 -10.43 2.77
C PRO A 73 1.80 -10.19 3.46
N TRP A 74 2.85 -10.82 2.93
CA TRP A 74 4.23 -10.49 3.25
C TRP A 74 4.63 -9.21 2.52
N LEU A 75 5.09 -8.22 3.28
CA LEU A 75 5.58 -6.96 2.79
C LEU A 75 7.09 -6.83 3.06
N ASP A 76 7.81 -6.36 2.06
CA ASP A 76 9.24 -6.09 2.12
C ASP A 76 9.51 -4.71 2.77
N PRO A 77 10.73 -4.45 3.27
CA PRO A 77 11.05 -3.18 3.92
C PRO A 77 10.75 -1.96 3.04
N GLY A 78 10.03 -0.98 3.59
CA GLY A 78 9.62 0.24 2.88
C GLY A 78 8.24 0.16 2.22
N GLU A 79 7.69 -1.04 2.04
CA GLU A 79 6.40 -1.19 1.34
C GLU A 79 5.21 -0.78 2.20
N LEU A 80 5.32 -0.88 3.52
CA LEU A 80 4.29 -0.34 4.42
C LEU A 80 4.13 1.16 4.17
N GLU A 81 5.25 1.88 4.20
CA GLU A 81 5.31 3.32 3.98
C GLU A 81 4.89 3.67 2.54
N THR A 82 5.28 2.88 1.54
CA THR A 82 4.83 3.09 0.15
C THR A 82 3.32 3.01 0.01
N LEU A 83 2.66 2.03 0.64
CA LEU A 83 1.20 1.90 0.58
C LEU A 83 0.50 3.10 1.24
N VAL A 84 0.98 3.55 2.40
CA VAL A 84 0.44 4.74 3.08
C VAL A 84 0.61 6.00 2.22
N LEU A 85 1.78 6.18 1.60
CA LEU A 85 2.04 7.31 0.70
C LEU A 85 1.18 7.26 -0.56
N ALA A 86 0.92 6.07 -1.11
CA ALA A 86 0.07 5.90 -2.29
C ALA A 86 -1.39 6.24 -2.01
N ASP A 87 -1.94 5.80 -0.88
CA ASP A 87 -3.31 6.16 -0.47
C ASP A 87 -3.47 7.69 -0.35
N LYS A 88 -2.50 8.33 0.33
CA LYS A 88 -2.47 9.79 0.45
C LYS A 88 -2.39 10.48 -0.93
N ALA A 89 -1.53 10.00 -1.82
CA ALA A 89 -1.37 10.58 -3.16
C ALA A 89 -2.64 10.43 -4.02
N GLU A 90 -3.35 9.30 -3.93
CA GLU A 90 -4.64 9.15 -4.59
C GLU A 90 -5.69 10.09 -4.03
N PHE A 91 -5.75 10.23 -2.71
CA PHE A 91 -6.66 11.18 -2.05
C PHE A 91 -6.38 12.63 -2.49
N GLU A 92 -5.11 13.03 -2.58
CA GLU A 92 -4.72 14.33 -3.11
C GLU A 92 -5.15 14.55 -4.57
N GLN A 93 -5.04 13.53 -5.44
CA GLN A 93 -5.54 13.62 -6.82
C GLN A 93 -7.06 13.77 -6.89
N LEU A 94 -7.80 13.06 -6.03
CA LEU A 94 -9.25 13.14 -5.97
C LEU A 94 -9.71 14.54 -5.53
N ILE A 95 -9.05 15.14 -4.54
CA ILE A 95 -9.35 16.51 -4.09
C ILE A 95 -8.94 17.54 -5.15
N ALA A 96 -7.80 17.38 -5.80
CA ALA A 96 -7.34 18.32 -6.83
C ALA A 96 -8.24 18.34 -8.07
N GLY A 97 -9.05 17.29 -8.28
CA GLY A 97 -10.05 17.21 -9.34
C GLY A 97 -11.46 17.73 -8.98
N LEU A 98 -11.68 18.16 -7.73
CA LEU A 98 -12.92 18.78 -7.23
C LEU A 98 -12.82 20.31 -7.22
#